data_AF-A0A3C1LSM4-F1
#
_entry.id   AF-A0A3C1LSM4-F1
#
_cell.length_a   1.000
_cell.length_b   1.000
_cell.length_c   1.000
_cell.angle_alpha   90.00
_cell.angle_beta   90.00
_cell.angle_gamma   90.00
#
_symmetry.space_group_name_H-M   'P 1'
#
loop_
_entity.id
_entity.type
_entity.pdbx_description
1 polymer ?
#
loop_
_entity_poly.entity_id
_entity_poly.type
_entity_poly.pdbx_seq_one_letter_code
_entity_poly.pdbx_strand_id
1 'polypeptide(L)'
;MYDRYHMQAQFGKDVLGAVRLQEARAHRQQSKELLESSRHEESAEERRHLQAEARKEIHLYSTLKSSRWTLLSNADNLSPEKAEGLKAILDSHSDLALCYAMKEEMCTLFGLRDPDEARRRWTQWFEGAKASGIPALVRFAELKEKRLDGLVAHARHNISTGRLEGFNNKIKVAKRIGYGYRNEGYFFTLVRYMSIPAVRTQSPKKT
;
A
#
# COMPACT_ATOMS: atom_id res chain seq x y z
N MET A 1 0.42 -1.15 18.27
CA MET A 1 -1.01 -1.10 17.92
C MET A 1 -1.09 -1.09 16.41
N TYR A 2 -1.75 -2.06 15.77
CA TYR A 2 -1.96 -2.03 14.33
C TYR A 2 -3.25 -1.27 14.07
N ASP A 3 -3.14 -0.06 13.56
CA ASP A 3 -4.28 0.61 12.95
C ASP A 3 -4.34 0.29 11.45
N ARG A 4 -5.47 0.68 10.87
CA ARG A 4 -5.74 0.56 9.44
C ARG A 4 -4.64 1.16 8.56
N TYR A 5 -4.10 2.34 8.89
CA TYR A 5 -3.11 3.01 8.05
C TYR A 5 -1.79 2.25 8.00
N HIS A 6 -1.27 1.82 9.15
CA HIS A 6 -0.04 1.03 9.22
C HIS A 6 -0.19 -0.31 8.49
N MET A 7 -1.34 -0.97 8.64
CA MET A 7 -1.62 -2.23 7.94
C MET A 7 -1.69 -2.03 6.43
N GLN A 8 -2.36 -0.98 5.95
CA GLN A 8 -2.41 -0.62 4.53
C GLN A 8 -1.03 -0.25 3.98
N ALA A 9 -0.24 0.54 4.71
CA ALA A 9 1.10 0.96 4.28
C ALA A 9 2.05 -0.25 4.16
N GLN A 10 2.00 -1.17 5.13
CA GLN A 10 2.80 -2.40 5.11
C GLN A 10 2.32 -3.35 4.01
N PHE A 11 1.01 -3.59 3.89
CA PHE A 11 0.46 -4.41 2.80
C PHE A 11 0.85 -3.85 1.43
N GLY A 12 0.75 -2.53 1.27
CA GLY A 12 1.12 -1.82 0.06
C GLY A 12 2.59 -1.95 -0.33
N LYS A 13 3.48 -1.98 0.67
CA LYS A 13 4.93 -2.15 0.45
C LYS A 13 5.28 -3.62 0.22
N ASP A 14 4.86 -4.48 1.13
CA ASP A 14 5.37 -5.84 1.29
C ASP A 14 4.61 -6.86 0.42
N VAL A 15 3.35 -6.57 0.07
CA VAL A 15 2.52 -7.43 -0.79
C VAL A 15 2.36 -6.81 -2.18
N LEU A 16 1.56 -5.74 -2.32
CA LEU A 16 1.27 -5.12 -3.62
C LEU A 16 2.54 -4.65 -4.32
N GLY A 17 3.45 -4.02 -3.56
CA GLY A 17 4.73 -3.55 -4.08
C GLY A 17 5.62 -4.69 -4.58
N ALA A 18 5.63 -5.83 -3.88
CA ALA A 18 6.43 -6.99 -4.25
C ALA A 18 5.88 -7.69 -5.49
N VAL A 19 4.58 -8.02 -5.49
CA VAL A 19 3.91 -8.71 -6.61
C VAL A 19 3.96 -7.87 -7.88
N ARG A 20 3.61 -6.58 -7.80
CA ARG A 20 3.73 -5.66 -8.96
C ARG A 20 5.13 -5.60 -9.55
N LEU A 21 6.17 -5.61 -8.69
CA LEU A 21 7.56 -5.60 -9.17
C LEU A 21 8.00 -6.94 -9.75
N GLN A 22 7.44 -8.05 -9.26
CA GLN A 22 7.63 -9.38 -9.83
C GLN A 22 7.04 -9.46 -11.23
N GLU A 23 5.77 -9.08 -11.41
CA GLU A 23 5.11 -9.00 -12.72
C GLU A 23 5.87 -8.08 -13.69
N ALA A 24 6.29 -6.90 -13.22
CA ALA A 24 7.08 -5.98 -14.04
C ALA A 24 8.41 -6.62 -14.49
N ARG A 25 9.08 -7.38 -13.63
CA ARG A 25 10.32 -8.08 -14.01
C ARG A 25 10.06 -9.18 -15.04
N ALA A 26 8.93 -9.89 -14.94
CA ALA A 26 8.53 -10.90 -15.91
C ALA A 26 8.38 -10.31 -17.31
N HIS A 27 7.59 -9.24 -17.47
CA HIS A 27 7.46 -8.54 -18.77
C HIS A 27 8.80 -8.00 -19.30
N ARG A 28 9.64 -7.45 -18.41
CA ARG A 28 10.98 -7.00 -18.82
C ARG A 28 11.83 -8.17 -19.34
N GLN A 29 11.72 -9.34 -18.75
CA GLN A 29 12.45 -10.53 -19.18
C GLN A 29 11.91 -11.06 -20.51
N GLN A 30 10.58 -11.21 -20.63
CA GLN A 30 9.90 -11.61 -21.87
C GLN A 30 10.25 -10.68 -23.04
N SER A 31 10.24 -9.35 -22.80
CA SER A 31 10.64 -8.39 -23.85
C SER A 31 12.08 -8.60 -24.35
N LYS A 32 13.01 -9.00 -23.47
CA LYS A 32 14.40 -9.23 -23.85
C LYS A 32 14.52 -10.51 -24.67
N GLU A 33 13.86 -11.57 -24.24
CA GLU A 33 13.82 -12.86 -24.93
C GLU A 33 13.22 -12.71 -26.33
N LEU A 34 12.09 -12.00 -26.46
CA LEU A 34 11.47 -11.70 -27.77
C LEU A 34 12.39 -10.90 -28.70
N LEU A 35 13.12 -9.91 -28.15
CA LEU A 35 14.09 -9.13 -28.94
C LEU A 35 15.31 -9.95 -29.34
N GLU A 36 15.74 -10.89 -28.51
CA GLU A 36 16.82 -11.82 -28.81
C GLU A 36 16.41 -12.81 -29.89
N SER A 37 15.24 -13.44 -29.76
CA SER A 37 14.66 -14.31 -30.79
C SER A 37 14.49 -13.58 -32.12
N SER A 38 14.03 -12.32 -32.09
CA SER A 38 13.91 -11.48 -33.29
C SER A 38 15.25 -11.25 -34.02
N ARG A 39 16.40 -11.31 -33.35
CA ARG A 39 17.71 -11.12 -34.02
C ARG A 39 18.13 -12.33 -34.82
N HIS A 40 17.73 -13.52 -34.37
CA HIS A 40 18.04 -14.78 -35.01
C HIS A 40 17.01 -15.18 -36.07
N GLU A 41 15.87 -14.49 -36.12
CA GLU A 41 14.81 -14.79 -37.08
C GLU A 41 15.14 -14.31 -38.50
N GLU A 42 15.05 -15.21 -39.48
CA GLU A 42 15.36 -14.96 -40.89
C GLU A 42 14.16 -14.35 -41.62
N SER A 43 12.94 -14.80 -41.28
CA SER A 43 11.70 -14.28 -41.85
C SER A 43 11.45 -12.83 -41.43
N ALA A 44 11.28 -11.94 -42.41
CA ALA A 44 11.02 -10.53 -42.14
C ALA A 44 9.66 -10.31 -41.45
N GLU A 45 8.67 -11.18 -41.71
CA GLU A 45 7.34 -11.11 -41.13
C GLU A 45 7.36 -11.50 -39.65
N GLU A 46 7.97 -12.64 -39.34
CA GLU A 46 8.10 -13.15 -37.96
C GLU A 46 8.96 -12.20 -37.11
N ARG A 47 10.03 -11.64 -37.69
CA ARG A 47 10.84 -10.60 -37.05
C ARG A 47 10.00 -9.38 -36.65
N ARG A 48 9.12 -8.90 -37.53
CA ARG A 48 8.22 -7.77 -37.22
C ARG A 48 7.21 -8.14 -36.14
N HIS A 49 6.68 -9.35 -36.18
CA HIS A 49 5.77 -9.85 -35.16
C HIS A 49 6.41 -9.89 -33.77
N LEU A 50 7.57 -10.53 -33.63
CA LEU A 50 8.33 -10.61 -32.37
C LEU A 50 8.69 -9.22 -31.82
N GLN A 51 9.07 -8.29 -32.69
CA GLN A 51 9.32 -6.90 -32.28
C GLN A 51 8.05 -6.18 -31.80
N ALA A 52 6.91 -6.43 -32.42
CA ALA A 52 5.64 -5.87 -31.99
C ALA A 52 5.22 -6.41 -30.62
N GLU A 53 5.39 -7.71 -30.38
CA GLU A 53 5.16 -8.32 -29.06
C GLU A 53 6.12 -7.76 -28.02
N ALA A 54 7.42 -7.68 -28.31
CA ALA A 54 8.40 -7.09 -27.40
C ALA A 54 8.03 -5.65 -27.02
N ARG A 55 7.50 -4.85 -27.95
CA ARG A 55 7.01 -3.50 -27.67
C ARG A 55 5.81 -3.49 -26.72
N LYS A 56 4.88 -4.44 -26.84
CA LYS A 56 3.76 -4.62 -25.91
C LYS A 56 4.28 -4.95 -24.51
N GLU A 57 5.22 -5.89 -24.41
CA GLU A 57 5.86 -6.28 -23.15
C GLU A 57 6.58 -5.10 -22.45
N ILE A 58 7.31 -4.29 -23.22
CA ILE A 58 7.96 -3.07 -22.72
C ILE A 58 6.92 -2.07 -22.19
N HIS A 59 5.80 -1.92 -22.90
CA HIS A 59 4.72 -1.04 -22.48
C HIS A 59 4.10 -1.52 -21.15
N LEU A 60 3.77 -2.81 -21.04
CA LEU A 60 3.23 -3.43 -19.81
C LEU A 60 4.18 -3.24 -18.62
N TYR A 61 5.48 -3.47 -18.81
CA TYR A 61 6.51 -3.20 -17.80
C TYR A 61 6.45 -1.75 -17.29
N SER A 62 6.40 -0.77 -18.20
CA SER A 62 6.36 0.66 -17.85
C SER A 62 5.08 1.01 -17.08
N THR A 63 3.95 0.48 -17.53
CA THR A 63 2.64 0.66 -16.89
C THR A 63 2.63 0.10 -15.47
N LEU A 64 3.11 -1.13 -15.26
CA LEU A 64 3.24 -1.71 -13.91
C LEU A 64 4.22 -0.94 -13.03
N LYS A 65 5.32 -0.44 -13.59
CA LYS A 65 6.31 0.32 -12.83
C LYS A 65 5.73 1.63 -12.28
N SER A 66 4.87 2.29 -13.05
CA SER A 66 4.22 3.56 -12.69
C SER A 66 2.93 3.42 -11.88
N SER A 67 2.29 2.25 -11.88
CA SER A 67 0.97 2.02 -11.24
C SER A 67 0.96 1.95 -9.71
N ARG A 68 2.11 2.14 -9.03
CA ARG A 68 2.21 2.00 -7.56
C ARG A 68 1.12 2.79 -6.82
N TRP A 69 0.95 4.07 -7.14
CA TRP A 69 0.01 4.92 -6.42
C TRP A 69 -1.45 4.59 -6.73
N THR A 70 -1.73 4.17 -7.96
CA THR A 70 -3.05 3.72 -8.38
C THR A 70 -3.49 2.49 -7.57
N LEU A 71 -2.59 1.51 -7.41
CA LEU A 71 -2.84 0.29 -6.63
C LEU A 71 -3.01 0.54 -5.13
N LEU A 72 -2.37 1.58 -4.59
CA LEU A 72 -2.46 1.93 -3.16
C LEU A 72 -3.66 2.81 -2.82
N SER A 73 -4.19 3.53 -3.80
CA SER A 73 -5.33 4.42 -3.60
C SER A 73 -6.58 3.61 -3.26
N ASN A 74 -7.51 4.21 -2.52
CA ASN A 74 -8.84 3.63 -2.37
C ASN A 74 -9.61 3.80 -3.68
N ALA A 75 -10.44 2.82 -4.04
CA ALA A 75 -11.21 2.85 -5.29
C ALA A 75 -12.01 4.15 -5.44
N ASP A 76 -12.66 4.60 -4.37
CA ASP A 76 -13.49 5.82 -4.34
C ASP A 76 -12.72 7.12 -4.63
N ASN A 77 -11.39 7.11 -4.49
CA ASN A 77 -10.54 8.29 -4.69
C ASN A 77 -9.87 8.31 -6.08
N LEU A 78 -10.13 7.32 -6.94
CA LEU A 78 -9.55 7.25 -8.27
C LEU A 78 -10.37 8.08 -9.26
N SER A 79 -9.69 8.80 -10.15
CA SER A 79 -10.35 9.38 -11.31
C SER A 79 -10.84 8.26 -12.26
N PRO A 80 -11.88 8.49 -13.08
CA PRO A 80 -12.38 7.48 -14.02
C PRO A 80 -11.28 6.87 -14.90
N GLU A 81 -10.39 7.71 -15.44
CA GLU A 81 -9.24 7.29 -16.24
C GLU A 81 -8.29 6.36 -15.48
N LYS A 82 -8.01 6.66 -14.20
CA LYS A 82 -7.14 5.82 -13.37
C LYS A 82 -7.84 4.52 -12.95
N ALA A 83 -9.14 4.54 -12.77
CA ALA A 83 -9.93 3.35 -12.47
C ALA A 83 -9.96 2.39 -13.67
N GLU A 84 -10.11 2.91 -14.88
CA GLU A 84 -10.03 2.10 -16.11
C GLU A 84 -8.63 1.52 -16.31
N GLY A 85 -7.59 2.34 -16.15
CA GLY A 85 -6.20 1.85 -16.19
C GLY A 85 -5.88 0.81 -15.12
N LEU A 86 -6.44 0.97 -13.91
CA LEU A 86 -6.34 -0.04 -12.86
C LEU A 86 -7.02 -1.34 -13.29
N LYS A 87 -8.26 -1.27 -13.80
CA LYS A 87 -9.00 -2.44 -14.25
C LYS A 87 -8.22 -3.22 -15.32
N ALA A 88 -7.68 -2.54 -16.33
CA ALA A 88 -6.86 -3.19 -17.36
C ALA A 88 -5.64 -3.93 -16.79
N ILE A 89 -4.98 -3.35 -15.77
CA ILE A 89 -3.87 -4.00 -15.07
C ILE A 89 -4.36 -5.24 -14.32
N LEU A 90 -5.45 -5.16 -13.57
CA LEU A 90 -5.95 -6.28 -12.77
C LEU A 90 -6.48 -7.41 -13.66
N ASP A 91 -7.15 -7.09 -14.77
CA ASP A 91 -7.64 -8.09 -15.74
C ASP A 91 -6.50 -8.90 -16.39
N SER A 92 -5.30 -8.30 -16.49
CA SER A 92 -4.13 -8.93 -17.10
C SER A 92 -3.22 -9.67 -16.10
N HIS A 93 -3.36 -9.43 -14.79
CA HIS A 93 -2.44 -9.94 -13.76
C HIS A 93 -3.21 -10.52 -12.56
N SER A 94 -3.51 -11.83 -12.61
CA SER A 94 -4.33 -12.53 -11.61
C SER A 94 -3.81 -12.36 -10.17
N ASP A 95 -2.50 -12.51 -9.96
CA ASP A 95 -1.90 -12.44 -8.62
C ASP A 95 -2.02 -11.03 -8.03
N LEU A 96 -1.83 -10.02 -8.88
CA LEU A 96 -1.98 -8.62 -8.49
C LEU A 96 -3.46 -8.27 -8.25
N ALA A 97 -4.37 -8.81 -9.06
CA ALA A 97 -5.82 -8.70 -8.86
C ALA A 97 -6.26 -9.29 -7.53
N LEU A 98 -5.81 -10.49 -7.21
CA LEU A 98 -6.10 -11.13 -5.92
C LEU A 98 -5.55 -10.30 -4.76
N CYS A 99 -4.29 -9.84 -4.85
CA CYS A 99 -3.72 -8.99 -3.81
C CYS A 99 -4.48 -7.66 -3.64
N TYR A 100 -4.97 -7.08 -4.73
CA TYR A 100 -5.78 -5.86 -4.68
C TYR A 100 -7.14 -6.12 -4.02
N ALA A 101 -7.84 -7.19 -4.38
CA ALA A 101 -9.09 -7.58 -3.75
C ALA A 101 -8.91 -7.82 -2.24
N MET A 102 -7.83 -8.52 -1.85
CA MET A 102 -7.47 -8.74 -0.45
C MET A 102 -7.20 -7.44 0.30
N LYS A 103 -6.59 -6.45 -0.35
CA LYS A 103 -6.41 -5.09 0.22
C LYS A 103 -7.75 -4.40 0.44
N GLU A 104 -8.66 -4.44 -0.54
CA GLU A 104 -9.98 -3.83 -0.41
C GLU A 104 -10.78 -4.50 0.72
N GLU A 105 -10.82 -5.83 0.77
CA GLU A 105 -11.48 -6.55 1.86
C GLU A 105 -10.87 -6.17 3.21
N MET A 106 -9.54 -6.15 3.34
CA MET A 106 -8.86 -5.72 4.56
C MET A 106 -9.33 -4.32 5.01
N CYS A 107 -9.55 -3.38 4.07
CA CYS A 107 -10.09 -2.05 4.40
C CYS A 107 -11.50 -2.11 5.01
N THR A 108 -12.34 -3.00 4.49
CA THR A 108 -13.70 -3.23 4.99
C THR A 108 -13.70 -3.87 6.38
N LEU A 109 -12.77 -4.79 6.67
CA LEU A 109 -12.64 -5.45 7.96
C LEU A 109 -12.37 -4.48 9.11
N PHE A 110 -11.57 -3.43 8.85
CA PHE A 110 -11.34 -2.36 9.83
C PHE A 110 -12.59 -1.51 10.13
N GLY A 111 -13.64 -1.60 9.29
CA GLY A 111 -14.93 -0.95 9.50
C GLY A 111 -15.87 -1.72 10.43
N LEU A 112 -15.57 -2.99 10.72
CA LEU A 112 -16.39 -3.83 11.61
C LEU A 112 -16.43 -3.27 13.03
N ARG A 113 -17.60 -3.37 13.66
CA ARG A 113 -17.87 -2.89 15.04
C ARG A 113 -18.23 -4.01 16.00
N ASP A 114 -18.63 -5.16 15.46
CA ASP A 114 -18.84 -6.38 16.24
C ASP A 114 -17.51 -7.15 16.36
N PRO A 115 -16.98 -7.36 17.57
CA PRO A 115 -15.72 -8.08 17.78
C PRO A 115 -15.78 -9.55 17.39
N ASP A 116 -16.93 -10.22 17.56
CA ASP A 116 -17.05 -11.64 17.27
C ASP A 116 -17.08 -11.87 15.76
N GLU A 117 -17.83 -11.03 15.04
CA GLU A 117 -17.79 -10.98 13.57
C GLU A 117 -16.41 -10.58 13.06
N ALA A 118 -15.76 -9.58 13.67
CA ALA A 118 -14.41 -9.19 13.30
C ALA A 118 -13.42 -10.35 13.43
N ARG A 119 -13.47 -11.11 14.53
CA ARG A 119 -12.61 -12.28 14.72
C ARG A 119 -12.82 -13.30 13.60
N ARG A 120 -14.07 -13.67 13.35
CA ARG A 120 -14.43 -14.64 12.30
C ARG A 120 -13.91 -14.20 10.93
N ARG A 121 -14.19 -12.96 10.54
CA ARG A 121 -13.83 -12.42 9.23
C ARG A 121 -12.32 -12.23 9.05
N TRP A 122 -11.61 -11.77 10.09
CA TRP A 122 -10.14 -11.69 10.05
C TRP A 122 -9.50 -13.07 9.93
N THR A 123 -10.00 -14.08 10.66
CA THR A 123 -9.52 -15.45 10.52
C THR A 123 -9.71 -15.96 9.08
N GLN A 124 -10.91 -15.80 8.51
CA GLN A 124 -11.18 -16.16 7.12
C GLN A 124 -10.27 -15.43 6.13
N TRP A 125 -10.02 -14.14 6.35
CA TRP A 125 -9.10 -13.36 5.51
C TRP A 125 -7.68 -13.90 5.58
N PHE A 126 -7.17 -14.26 6.77
CA PHE A 126 -5.83 -14.85 6.90
C PHE A 126 -5.76 -16.24 6.27
N GLU A 127 -6.80 -17.07 6.39
CA GLU A 127 -6.88 -18.38 5.74
C GLU A 127 -6.88 -18.23 4.21
N GLY A 128 -7.71 -17.34 3.66
CA GLY A 128 -7.73 -17.04 2.23
C GLY A 128 -6.39 -16.50 1.72
N ALA A 129 -5.75 -15.60 2.49
CA ALA A 129 -4.42 -15.09 2.17
C ALA A 129 -3.37 -16.19 2.12
N LYS A 130 -3.39 -17.14 3.06
CA LYS A 130 -2.47 -18.29 3.09
C LYS A 130 -2.77 -19.28 1.96
N ALA A 131 -4.04 -19.53 1.66
CA ALA A 131 -4.47 -20.43 0.58
C ALA A 131 -4.16 -19.88 -0.83
N SER A 132 -3.95 -18.58 -0.97
CA SER A 132 -3.64 -17.94 -2.26
C SER A 132 -2.38 -18.46 -2.96
N GLY A 133 -1.43 -19.04 -2.21
CA GLY A 133 -0.13 -19.45 -2.75
C GLY A 133 0.81 -18.31 -3.12
N ILE A 134 0.37 -17.04 -3.05
CA ILE A 134 1.21 -15.88 -3.41
C ILE A 134 2.22 -15.63 -2.28
N PRO A 135 3.54 -15.84 -2.50
CA PRO A 135 4.51 -15.88 -1.40
C PRO A 135 4.55 -14.60 -0.56
N ALA A 136 4.38 -13.44 -1.18
CA ALA A 136 4.36 -12.15 -0.49
C ALA A 136 3.13 -12.00 0.43
N LEU A 137 1.96 -12.43 -0.06
CA LEU A 137 0.70 -12.37 0.68
C LEU A 137 0.68 -13.38 1.83
N VAL A 138 1.13 -14.62 1.58
CA VAL A 138 1.24 -15.68 2.59
C VAL A 138 2.12 -15.22 3.76
N ARG A 139 3.34 -14.74 3.49
CA ARG A 139 4.25 -14.23 4.53
C ARG A 139 3.65 -13.06 5.30
N PHE A 140 2.94 -12.17 4.62
CA PHE A 140 2.25 -11.06 5.28
C PHE A 140 1.18 -11.60 6.23
N ALA A 141 0.35 -12.54 5.79
CA ALA A 141 -0.70 -13.15 6.58
C ALA A 141 -0.14 -13.83 7.85
N GLU A 142 0.85 -14.71 7.71
CA GLU A 142 1.49 -15.41 8.83
C GLU A 142 2.07 -14.46 9.88
N LEU A 143 2.65 -13.34 9.45
CA LEU A 143 3.21 -12.34 10.36
C LEU A 143 2.11 -11.59 11.12
N LYS A 144 1.01 -11.24 10.44
CA LYS A 144 -0.06 -10.41 11.01
C LYS A 144 -1.07 -11.20 11.82
N GLU A 145 -1.30 -12.46 11.49
CA GLU A 145 -2.22 -13.36 12.19
C GLU A 145 -1.83 -13.51 13.68
N LYS A 146 -0.52 -13.47 14.00
CA LYS A 146 0.01 -13.45 15.39
C LYS A 146 -0.48 -12.29 16.25
N ARG A 147 -1.19 -11.33 15.64
CA ARG A 147 -1.68 -10.10 16.25
C ARG A 147 -3.19 -9.93 16.04
N LEU A 148 -3.89 -11.01 15.70
CA LEU A 148 -5.33 -11.07 15.48
C LEU A 148 -6.12 -10.39 16.60
N ASP A 149 -5.80 -10.68 17.87
CA ASP A 149 -6.52 -10.08 19.00
C ASP A 149 -6.45 -8.55 19.01
N GLY A 150 -5.33 -7.98 18.57
CA GLY A 150 -5.18 -6.53 18.43
C GLY A 150 -6.01 -5.95 17.27
N LEU A 151 -6.18 -6.71 16.18
CA LEU A 151 -7.04 -6.32 15.06
C LEU A 151 -8.53 -6.39 15.45
N VAL A 152 -8.93 -7.43 16.18
CA VAL A 152 -10.29 -7.59 16.73
C VAL A 152 -10.60 -6.49 17.75
N ALA A 153 -9.63 -6.11 18.59
CA ALA A 153 -9.81 -5.02 19.55
C ALA A 153 -10.16 -3.68 18.88
N HIS A 154 -9.77 -3.47 17.62
CA HIS A 154 -10.14 -2.27 16.86
C HIS A 154 -11.66 -2.17 16.62
N ALA A 155 -12.37 -3.30 16.57
CA ALA A 155 -13.84 -3.31 16.47
C ALA A 155 -14.49 -2.73 17.74
N ARG A 156 -13.92 -3.02 18.91
CA ARG A 156 -14.36 -2.47 20.21
C ARG A 156 -13.94 -1.01 20.39
N HIS A 157 -12.70 -0.71 20.02
CA HIS A 157 -12.07 0.59 20.26
C HIS A 157 -11.54 1.14 18.94
N ASN A 158 -12.33 2.02 18.32
CA ASN A 158 -11.98 2.70 17.07
C ASN A 158 -10.91 3.79 17.30
N ILE A 159 -9.72 3.39 17.74
CA ILE A 159 -8.62 4.30 18.04
C ILE A 159 -7.80 4.50 16.76
N SER A 160 -7.94 5.66 16.14
CA SER A 160 -7.00 6.11 15.11
C SER A 160 -5.68 6.53 15.74
N THR A 161 -4.57 6.03 15.20
CA THR A 161 -3.23 6.45 15.60
C THR A 161 -2.83 7.81 15.03
N GLY A 162 -3.61 8.42 14.14
CA GLY A 162 -3.24 9.71 13.54
C GLY A 162 -2.98 10.81 14.57
N ARG A 163 -3.69 10.81 15.71
CA ARG A 163 -3.41 11.72 16.84
C ARG A 163 -2.06 11.42 17.50
N LEU A 164 -1.75 10.14 17.72
CA LEU A 164 -0.47 9.70 18.29
C LEU A 164 0.69 9.99 17.32
N GLU A 165 0.50 9.77 16.02
CA GLU A 165 1.48 10.10 14.99
C GLU A 165 1.72 11.61 14.91
N GLY A 166 0.66 12.43 14.92
CA GLY A 166 0.77 13.88 14.95
C GLY A 166 1.54 14.39 16.16
N PHE A 167 1.26 13.83 17.35
CA PHE A 167 2.00 14.13 18.57
C PHE A 167 3.47 13.69 18.47
N ASN A 168 3.74 12.48 17.99
CA ASN A 168 5.10 11.98 17.74
C ASN A 168 5.86 12.90 16.77
N ASN A 169 5.19 13.45 15.76
CA ASN A 169 5.80 14.39 14.83
C ASN A 169 6.16 15.72 15.51
N LYS A 170 5.30 16.25 16.39
CA LYS A 170 5.60 17.44 17.20
C LYS A 170 6.85 17.23 18.06
N ILE A 171 6.97 16.06 18.71
CA ILE A 171 8.16 15.70 19.49
C ILE A 171 9.41 15.65 18.60
N LYS A 172 9.32 15.02 17.42
CA LYS A 172 10.44 14.96 16.46
C LYS A 172 10.87 16.35 15.99
N VAL A 173 9.92 17.25 15.72
CA VAL A 173 10.20 18.64 15.36
C VAL A 173 10.89 19.37 16.51
N ALA A 174 10.37 19.27 17.75
CA ALA A 174 10.99 19.84 18.93
C ALA A 174 12.44 19.35 19.08
N LYS A 175 12.67 18.04 19.00
CA LYS A 175 14.01 17.44 19.05
C LYS A 175 14.97 18.01 17.98
N ARG A 176 14.48 18.22 16.75
CA ARG A 176 15.30 18.75 15.64
C ARG A 176 15.68 20.22 15.84
N ILE A 177 14.77 21.03 16.38
CA ILE A 177 15.02 22.46 16.62
C ILE A 177 16.13 22.66 17.65
N GLY A 178 16.13 21.87 18.72
CA GLY A 178 17.09 22.04 19.82
C GLY A 178 18.49 21.52 19.58
N TYR A 179 18.74 20.70 18.54
CA TYR A 179 20.02 20.02 18.26
C TYR A 179 20.66 19.31 19.48
N GLY A 180 19.86 18.97 20.50
CA GLY A 180 20.31 18.41 21.78
C GLY A 180 19.84 19.27 22.96
N TYR A 181 18.95 18.72 23.78
CA TYR A 181 18.52 19.36 25.02
C TYR A 181 19.34 18.81 26.19
N ARG A 182 20.00 19.71 26.94
CA ARG A 182 20.73 19.33 28.17
C ARG A 182 19.82 19.11 29.37
N ASN A 183 18.60 19.64 29.32
CA ASN A 183 17.61 19.54 30.38
C ASN A 183 16.31 18.96 29.83
N GLU A 184 15.96 17.76 30.29
CA GLU A 184 14.76 17.04 29.86
C GLU A 184 13.47 17.74 30.29
N GLY A 185 13.46 18.39 31.44
CA GLY A 185 12.30 19.15 31.94
C GLY A 185 11.90 20.29 30.99
N TYR A 186 12.88 21.02 30.47
CA TYR A 186 12.63 22.05 29.44
C TYR A 186 12.15 21.43 28.12
N PHE A 187 12.71 20.30 27.71
CA PHE A 187 12.25 19.58 26.52
C PHE A 187 10.78 19.17 26.63
N PHE A 188 10.38 18.52 27.73
CA PHE A 188 8.99 18.13 27.94
C PHE A 188 8.05 19.34 28.08
N THR A 189 8.54 20.45 28.60
CA THR A 189 7.79 21.72 28.66
C THR A 189 7.52 22.28 27.27
N LEU A 190 8.52 22.29 26.38
CA LEU A 190 8.34 22.68 24.99
C LEU A 190 7.38 21.74 24.25
N VAL A 191 7.50 20.42 24.45
CA VAL A 191 6.57 19.43 23.88
C VAL A 191 5.13 19.70 24.32
N ARG A 192 4.91 19.98 25.62
CA ARG A 192 3.60 20.35 26.15
C ARG A 192 3.08 21.63 25.49
N TYR A 193 3.90 22.68 25.43
CA TYR A 193 3.55 23.95 24.79
C TYR A 193 3.13 23.77 23.32
N MET A 194 3.92 23.04 22.53
CA MET A 194 3.60 22.75 21.12
C MET A 194 2.34 21.88 20.94
N SER A 195 1.93 21.17 22.00
CA SER A 195 0.77 20.27 21.97
C SER A 195 -0.53 20.97 22.31
N ILE A 196 -0.48 22.17 22.90
CA ILE A 196 -1.64 23.03 23.10
C ILE A 196 -2.19 23.40 21.71
N PRO A 197 -3.49 23.21 21.44
CA PRO A 197 -4.10 23.69 20.21
C PRO A 197 -3.87 25.20 20.12
N ALA A 198 -3.28 25.68 19.02
CA ALA A 198 -3.25 27.11 18.78
C ALA A 198 -4.70 27.60 18.81
N VAL A 199 -5.03 28.52 19.72
CA VAL A 199 -6.24 29.33 19.58
C VAL A 199 -6.08 30.01 18.24
N ARG A 200 -6.79 29.55 17.22
CA ARG A 200 -6.85 30.22 15.93
C ARG A 200 -7.50 31.57 16.22
N THR A 201 -6.69 32.59 16.48
CA THR A 201 -7.13 33.96 16.33
C THR A 201 -7.59 34.08 14.88
N GLN A 202 -8.89 34.29 14.69
CA GLN A 202 -9.43 34.56 13.36
C GLN A 202 -8.61 35.74 12.82
N SER A 203 -7.87 35.51 11.73
CA SER A 203 -7.21 36.61 11.04
C SER A 203 -8.31 37.60 10.65
N PRO A 204 -8.19 38.91 10.99
CA PRO A 204 -9.19 39.88 10.61
C PRO A 204 -9.32 39.81 9.08
N LYS A 205 -10.56 39.58 8.61
CA LYS A 205 -10.86 39.65 7.19
C LYS A 205 -10.41 41.03 6.72
N LYS A 206 -9.50 41.08 5.73
CA LYS A 206 -9.19 42.33 5.03
C LYS A 206 -10.46 42.74 4.28
N THR A 207 -11.17 43.72 4.83
CA THR A 207 -12.13 44.58 4.11
C THR A 207 -11.39 45.39 3.06
#